data_AF-G9B8X6-F1
#
_entry.id   AF-G9B8X6-F1
#
_cell.length_a   1.000
_cell.length_b   1.000
_cell.length_c   1.000
_cell.angle_alpha   90.00
_cell.angle_beta   90.00
_cell.angle_gamma   90.00
#
_symmetry.space_group_name_H-M   'P 1'
#
loop_
_entity.id
_entity.type
_entity.pdbx_description
1 polymer ?
#
loop_
_entity_poly.entity_id
_entity_poly.type
_entity_poly.pdbx_seq_one_letter_code
_entity_poly.pdbx_strand_id
1 'polypeptide(L)' 'AKDIAILYFVFGLFSALLGTGISILIRLELSAPGVGVLHGDNQLYNTIVTAHAFIIIFFFVMPVAVGG' A
#
# COMPACT_ATOMS: atom_id res chain seq x y z
N ALA A 1 -3.92 23.77 -14.00
CA ALA A 1 -3.25 22.51 -14.38
C ALA A 1 -2.14 22.17 -13.39
N LYS A 2 -1.12 23.03 -13.23
CA LYS A 2 -0.01 22.83 -12.28
C LYS A 2 -0.45 22.57 -10.83
N ASP A 3 -1.44 23.29 -10.33
CA ASP A 3 -1.88 23.13 -8.93
C ASP A 3 -2.55 21.78 -8.67
N ILE A 4 -3.25 21.26 -9.69
CA ILE A 4 -3.89 19.93 -9.64
C ILE A 4 -2.83 18.83 -9.69
N ALA A 5 -1.79 19.01 -10.52
CA ALA A 5 -0.65 18.09 -10.57
C ALA A 5 0.08 18.02 -9.22
N ILE A 6 0.29 19.16 -8.55
CA ILE A 6 0.87 19.21 -7.20
C ILE A 6 -0.03 18.47 -6.18
N LEU A 7 -1.35 18.62 -6.28
CA LEU A 7 -2.30 17.85 -5.45
C LEU A 7 -2.19 16.34 -5.68
N TYR A 8 -2.08 15.89 -6.94
CA TYR A 8 -1.85 14.47 -7.26
C TYR A 8 -0.52 13.96 -6.71
N PHE A 9 0.54 14.77 -6.76
CA PHE A 9 1.84 14.40 -6.22
C PHE A 9 1.82 14.24 -4.70
N VAL A 10 1.19 15.19 -3.98
CA VAL A 10 1.05 15.12 -2.51
C VAL A 10 0.19 13.93 -2.10
N PHE A 11 -0.92 13.70 -2.80
CA PHE A 11 -1.78 12.55 -2.56
C PHE A 11 -1.07 11.21 -2.83
N GLY A 12 -0.29 11.14 -3.91
CA GLY A 12 0.53 9.99 -4.24
C GLY A 12 1.55 9.69 -3.14
N LEU A 13 2.26 10.71 -2.66
CA LEU A 13 3.25 10.55 -1.59
C LEU A 13 2.62 10.02 -0.30
N PHE A 14 1.45 10.55 0.09
CA PHE A 14 0.71 10.06 1.25
C PHE A 14 0.30 8.58 1.08
N SER A 15 -0.23 8.24 -0.10
CA SER A 15 -0.63 6.87 -0.44
C SER A 15 0.57 5.90 -0.44
N ALA A 16 1.75 6.36 -0.86
CA ALA A 16 2.98 5.58 -0.82
C ALA A 16 3.43 5.24 0.61
N LEU A 17 3.29 6.18 1.55
CA LEU A 17 3.58 5.93 2.97
C LEU A 17 2.64 4.87 3.55
N LEU A 18 1.34 4.99 3.28
CA LEU A 18 0.35 3.98 3.69
C LEU A 18 0.65 2.61 3.08
N GLY A 19 0.91 2.55 1.77
CA GLY A 19 1.25 1.32 1.07
C GLY A 19 2.53 0.67 1.63
N THR A 20 3.54 1.46 1.95
CA THR A 20 4.79 0.97 2.54
C THR A 20 4.58 0.42 3.95
N GLY A 21 3.74 1.07 4.76
CA GLY A 21 3.35 0.57 6.08
C GLY A 21 2.69 -0.82 6.00
N ILE A 22 1.77 -1.01 5.04
CA ILE A 22 1.14 -2.32 4.82
C ILE A 22 2.16 -3.36 4.32
N SER A 23 3.09 -2.96 3.45
CA SER A 23 4.18 -3.82 2.98
C SER A 23 5.06 -4.33 4.12
N ILE A 24 5.31 -3.49 5.14
CA ILE A 24 6.03 -3.89 6.36
C ILE A 24 5.22 -4.92 7.15
N LEU A 25 3.91 -4.72 7.31
CA LEU A 25 3.05 -5.70 8.00
C LEU A 25 3.06 -7.08 7.30
N ILE A 26 2.99 -7.10 5.96
CA ILE A 26 3.09 -8.35 5.19
C ILE A 26 4.46 -9.01 5.40
N ARG A 27 5.55 -8.23 5.38
CA ARG A 27 6.91 -8.74 5.64
C ARG A 27 7.07 -9.28 7.07
N LEU A 28 6.42 -8.66 8.05
CA LEU A 28 6.43 -9.14 9.43
C LEU A 28 5.71 -10.48 9.55
N GLU A 29 4.56 -10.64 8.90
CA GLU A 29 3.85 -11.93 8.84
C GLU A 29 4.70 -13.03 8.18
N LEU A 30 5.44 -12.71 7.13
CA LEU A 30 6.28 -13.67 6.39
C LEU A 30 7.70 -13.85 6.97
N SER A 31 8.05 -13.15 8.06
CA SER A 31 9.43 -13.12 8.57
C SER A 31 9.90 -14.45 9.17
N ALA A 32 8.97 -15.29 9.66
CA ALA A 32 9.25 -16.62 10.18
C ALA A 32 8.06 -17.55 9.90
N PRO A 33 8.29 -18.86 9.71
CA PRO A 33 7.21 -19.83 9.53
C PRO A 33 6.43 -20.03 10.82
N GLY A 34 5.09 -20.02 10.75
CA GLY A 34 4.22 -20.27 11.90
C GLY A 34 3.00 -19.34 11.96
N VAL A 35 2.41 -19.25 13.15
CA VAL A 35 1.30 -18.33 13.46
C VAL A 35 1.92 -16.96 13.75
N GLY A 36 1.94 -16.08 12.74
CA GLY A 36 2.56 -14.76 12.81
C GLY A 36 1.72 -13.71 13.55
N VAL A 37 1.89 -12.45 13.16
CA VAL A 37 1.18 -11.28 13.70
C VAL A 37 -0.33 -11.40 13.48
N LEU A 38 -0.75 -12.09 12.42
CA LEU A 38 -2.17 -12.28 12.07
C LEU A 38 -2.80 -13.51 12.74
N HIS A 39 -2.08 -14.18 13.65
CA HIS A 39 -2.57 -15.33 14.40
C HIS A 39 -3.18 -16.45 13.53
N GLY A 40 -2.69 -16.62 12.29
CA GLY A 40 -3.16 -17.65 11.36
C GLY A 40 -4.45 -17.29 10.60
N ASP A 41 -4.90 -16.03 10.66
CA ASP A 41 -6.03 -15.54 9.87
C ASP A 41 -5.62 -15.28 8.41
N ASN A 42 -5.87 -16.30 7.57
CA ASN A 42 -5.58 -16.24 6.14
C ASN A 42 -6.51 -15.30 5.36
N GLN A 43 -7.74 -15.06 5.83
CA GLN A 43 -8.64 -14.13 5.15
C GLN A 43 -8.14 -12.70 5.32
N LEU A 44 -7.79 -12.34 6.56
CA LEU A 44 -7.25 -11.04 6.88
C LEU A 44 -5.95 -10.78 6.11
N TYR A 45 -5.05 -11.78 6.03
CA TYR A 45 -3.85 -11.70 5.20
C TYR A 45 -4.17 -11.35 3.74
N ASN A 46 -5.12 -12.06 3.12
CA ASN A 46 -5.52 -11.81 1.73
C ASN A 46 -6.13 -10.41 1.54
N THR A 47 -6.93 -9.94 2.50
CA THR A 47 -7.47 -8.57 2.47
C THR A 47 -6.35 -7.54 2.54
N ILE A 48 -5.37 -7.72 3.43
CA ILE A 48 -4.22 -6.81 3.60
C ILE A 48 -3.36 -6.77 2.32
N VAL A 49 -3.04 -7.92 1.73
CA VAL A 49 -2.25 -8.01 0.50
C VAL A 49 -2.98 -7.34 -0.67
N THR A 50 -4.28 -7.56 -0.80
CA THR A 50 -5.09 -6.93 -1.84
C THR A 50 -5.16 -5.41 -1.64
N ALA A 51 -5.34 -4.94 -0.41
CA ALA A 51 -5.33 -3.52 -0.08
C ALA A 51 -3.96 -2.87 -0.39
N HIS A 52 -2.86 -3.54 -0.09
CA HIS A 52 -1.51 -3.08 -0.44
C HIS A 52 -1.36 -2.88 -1.94
N ALA A 53 -1.73 -3.90 -2.74
CA ALA A 53 -1.65 -3.83 -4.19
C ALA A 53 -2.52 -2.71 -4.77
N PHE A 54 -3.75 -2.57 -4.25
CA PHE A 54 -4.69 -1.54 -4.69
C PHE A 54 -4.14 -0.13 -4.43
N ILE A 55 -3.61 0.14 -3.23
CA ILE A 55 -3.04 1.45 -2.87
C ILE A 55 -1.81 1.76 -3.73
N ILE A 56 -0.88 0.83 -3.91
CA ILE A 56 0.34 1.10 -4.68
C ILE A 56 0.02 1.35 -6.16
N ILE A 57 -0.83 0.53 -6.78
CA ILE A 57 -1.11 0.63 -8.22
C ILE A 57 -2.03 1.82 -8.51
N PHE A 58 -3.17 1.91 -7.83
CA PHE A 58 -4.21 2.89 -8.18
C PHE A 58 -4.04 4.25 -7.49
N PHE A 59 -3.37 4.31 -6.33
CA PHE A 59 -3.30 5.52 -5.51
C PHE A 59 -1.91 6.16 -5.49
N PHE A 60 -0.86 5.40 -5.83
CA PHE A 60 0.50 5.94 -5.97
C PHE A 60 0.96 5.98 -7.43
N VAL A 61 1.13 4.83 -8.09
CA VAL A 61 1.76 4.76 -9.42
C VAL A 61 0.96 5.51 -10.47
N MET A 62 -0.32 5.21 -10.65
CA MET A 62 -1.13 5.89 -11.67
C MET A 62 -1.28 7.40 -11.40
N PRO A 63 -1.58 7.86 -10.18
CA PRO A 63 -1.68 9.28 -9.89
C PRO A 63 -0.39 10.06 -10.11
N VAL A 64 0.76 9.52 -9.70
CA VAL A 64 2.05 10.23 -9.83
C VAL A 64 2.59 10.18 -11.25
N ALA A 65 2.44 9.06 -11.97
CA ALA A 65 3.01 8.90 -13.31
C ALA A 65 2.16 9.51 -14.43
N VAL A 66 0.83 9.58 -14.25
CA VAL A 66 -0.11 10.06 -15.29
C VAL A 66 -0.79 11.38 -14.90
N GLY A 67 -1.08 11.60 -13.62
CA GLY A 67 -1.81 12.78 -13.14
C GLY A 67 -0.93 13.89 -12.53
N GLY A 68 0.27 13.56 -12.08
CA GLY A 68 1.27 14.46 -11.48
C GLY A 68 2.12 15.20 -12.49
#